data_AF-A0A955RH42-F1
#
_entry.id   AF-A0A955RH42-F1
#
_cell.length_a   1.000
_cell.length_b   1.000
_cell.length_c   1.000
_cell.angle_alpha   90.00
_cell.angle_beta   90.00
_cell.angle_gamma   90.00
#
_symmetry.space_group_name_H-M   'P 1'
#
loop_
_entity.id
_entity.type
_entity.pdbx_description
1 polymer ?
#
loop_
_entity_poly.entity_id
_entity_poly.type
_entity_poly.pdbx_seq_one_letter_code
_entity_poly.pdbx_strand_id
1 'polypeptide(L)'
;VLDPLLLDAATHPMMSGSPERWLPTLPAGRLAYPIGVQDLRITGPRPVGEVPCTVVLAEATARRLAFDVAIGEWCRYRWVETLVPGGPLLGQPPAVRRAFLWERRAVPEVVIGRPAGERGWEVRRGDVVEPIPGTLAALYGAPADRPLEALAAWEAARRWLRDHGHDVHPRDLRLARLRPGMWVVVEAPTLDAPTYVTLLHPTRVTLRVTADEARATATVASAEDDGAVGG
;
A
#
# COMPACT_ATOMS: atom_id res chain seq x y z
N VAL A 1 -25.82 10.37 25.40
CA VAL A 1 -24.61 11.04 24.88
C VAL A 1 -23.84 10.01 24.06
N LEU A 2 -23.45 10.36 22.83
CA LEU A 2 -22.58 9.51 22.00
C LEU A 2 -21.15 9.58 22.54
N ASP A 3 -20.49 8.43 22.65
CA ASP A 3 -19.07 8.34 22.98
C ASP A 3 -18.34 7.72 21.78
N PRO A 4 -17.67 8.54 20.95
CA PRO A 4 -17.02 8.03 19.74
C PRO A 4 -15.87 7.07 20.05
N LEU A 5 -15.17 7.24 21.17
CA LEU A 5 -14.06 6.35 21.54
C LEU A 5 -14.54 4.97 21.94
N LEU A 6 -15.64 4.91 22.71
CA LEU A 6 -16.23 3.64 23.10
C LEU A 6 -16.85 2.90 21.90
N LEU A 7 -17.46 3.64 20.96
CA LEU A 7 -17.98 3.07 19.72
C LEU A 7 -16.86 2.54 18.82
N ASP A 8 -15.76 3.27 18.68
CA ASP A 8 -14.58 2.84 17.92
C ASP A 8 -13.94 1.58 18.52
N ALA A 9 -13.76 1.56 19.85
CA ALA A 9 -13.22 0.40 20.56
C ALA A 9 -14.08 -0.87 20.34
N ALA A 10 -15.40 -0.73 20.23
CA ALA A 10 -16.30 -1.84 19.94
C ALA A 10 -16.13 -2.43 18.53
N THR A 11 -15.46 -1.72 17.60
CA THR A 11 -15.16 -2.22 16.25
C THR A 11 -13.87 -3.02 16.17
N HIS A 12 -12.93 -2.87 17.13
CA HIS A 12 -11.64 -3.55 17.09
C HIS A 12 -11.74 -5.09 16.95
N PRO A 13 -12.69 -5.79 17.61
CA PRO A 13 -12.86 -7.23 17.44
C PRO A 13 -13.31 -7.67 16.03
N MET A 14 -13.81 -6.76 15.20
CA MET A 14 -14.25 -7.06 13.83
C MET A 14 -13.07 -7.37 12.90
N MET A 15 -11.83 -7.01 13.27
CA MET A 15 -10.61 -7.35 12.55
C MET A 15 -10.65 -6.95 11.06
N SER A 16 -11.02 -5.70 10.78
CA SER A 16 -11.25 -5.22 9.40
C SER A 16 -10.01 -5.34 8.47
N GLY A 17 -8.81 -5.54 9.02
CA GLY A 17 -7.58 -5.84 8.26
C GLY A 17 -7.36 -7.31 7.87
N SER A 18 -8.22 -8.21 8.33
CA SER A 18 -8.21 -9.66 8.09
C SER A 18 -9.63 -10.26 8.12
N PRO A 19 -10.55 -9.79 7.25
CA PRO A 19 -11.95 -10.24 7.24
C PRO A 19 -12.11 -11.74 6.99
N GLU A 20 -11.13 -12.40 6.38
CA GLU A 20 -11.08 -13.86 6.21
C GLU A 20 -11.13 -14.64 7.53
N ARG A 21 -10.78 -14.02 8.67
CA ARG A 21 -10.91 -14.66 9.99
C ARG A 21 -12.37 -14.86 10.41
N TRP A 22 -13.29 -14.04 9.89
CA TRP A 22 -14.73 -14.18 10.10
C TRP A 22 -15.39 -15.06 9.03
N LEU A 23 -14.91 -14.98 7.78
CA LEU A 23 -15.41 -15.78 6.67
C LEU A 23 -14.23 -16.43 5.92
N PRO A 24 -13.81 -17.66 6.30
CA PRO A 24 -12.63 -18.33 5.73
C PRO A 24 -12.68 -18.60 4.23
N THR A 25 -13.85 -18.48 3.61
CA THR A 25 -14.04 -18.60 2.16
C THR A 25 -13.68 -17.32 1.40
N LEU A 26 -13.41 -16.20 2.09
CA LEU A 26 -12.95 -14.98 1.45
C LEU A 26 -11.52 -15.13 0.94
N PRO A 27 -11.21 -14.60 -0.26
CA PRO A 27 -9.83 -14.48 -0.70
C PRO A 27 -9.02 -13.63 0.28
N ALA A 28 -7.78 -14.05 0.53
CA ALA A 28 -6.82 -13.24 1.29
C ALA A 28 -6.59 -11.87 0.64
N GLY A 29 -6.09 -10.92 1.42
CA GLY A 29 -5.74 -9.59 0.94
C GLY A 29 -6.93 -8.66 0.69
N ARG A 30 -8.08 -8.97 1.28
CA ARG A 30 -9.22 -8.07 1.39
C ARG A 30 -9.11 -7.24 2.65
N LEU A 31 -9.64 -6.03 2.60
CA LEU A 31 -9.88 -5.19 3.76
C LEU A 31 -11.39 -4.98 3.89
N ALA A 32 -11.88 -4.92 5.11
CA ALA A 32 -13.21 -4.43 5.40
C ALA A 32 -13.13 -2.94 5.73
N TYR A 33 -14.05 -2.15 5.17
CA TYR A 33 -14.13 -0.72 5.39
C TYR A 33 -15.55 -0.33 5.81
N PRO A 34 -15.74 0.49 6.85
CA PRO A 34 -17.06 0.85 7.32
C PRO A 34 -17.82 1.69 6.30
N ILE A 35 -19.07 1.31 6.04
CA ILE A 35 -19.97 2.02 5.12
C ILE A 35 -21.26 2.49 5.78
N GLY A 36 -21.55 2.06 7.00
CA GLY A 36 -22.70 2.57 7.73
C GLY A 36 -22.97 1.88 9.06
N VAL A 37 -23.87 2.52 9.81
CA VAL A 37 -24.47 2.00 11.03
C VAL A 37 -25.97 1.98 10.84
N GLN A 38 -26.61 0.87 11.21
CA GLN A 38 -28.05 0.67 11.13
C GLN A 38 -28.61 0.46 12.54
N ASP A 39 -29.88 0.86 12.74
CA ASP A 39 -30.65 0.59 13.96
C ASP A 39 -29.93 0.98 15.28
N LEU A 40 -29.17 2.08 15.27
CA LEU A 40 -28.46 2.56 16.47
C LEU A 40 -29.45 2.96 17.56
N ARG A 41 -29.35 2.31 18.71
CA ARG A 41 -30.13 2.58 19.92
C ARG A 41 -29.20 2.80 21.08
N ILE A 42 -29.39 3.91 21.77
CA ILE A 42 -28.65 4.27 22.98
C ILE A 42 -29.65 4.45 24.12
N THR A 43 -29.42 3.76 25.22
CA THR A 43 -30.31 3.66 26.37
C THR A 43 -29.57 4.08 27.65
N GLY A 44 -30.11 5.10 28.31
CA GLY A 44 -29.58 5.57 29.60
C GLY A 44 -28.26 6.35 29.52
N PRO A 45 -27.59 6.53 30.68
CA PRO A 45 -26.30 7.22 30.76
C PRO A 45 -25.16 6.39 30.16
N ARG A 46 -24.07 7.05 29.80
CA ARG A 46 -22.83 6.40 29.38
C ARG A 46 -22.31 5.49 30.52
N PRO A 47 -21.92 4.23 30.23
CA PRO A 47 -21.36 3.35 31.24
C PRO A 47 -20.01 3.88 31.74
N VAL A 48 -19.66 3.52 32.98
CA VAL A 48 -18.38 3.86 33.61
C VAL A 48 -17.68 2.56 34.02
N GLY A 49 -16.39 2.45 33.75
CA GLY A 49 -15.61 1.24 34.03
C GLY A 49 -15.70 0.21 32.90
N GLU A 50 -15.50 -1.06 33.23
CA GLU A 50 -15.58 -2.16 32.28
C GLU A 50 -17.05 -2.44 31.91
N VAL A 51 -17.31 -2.58 30.61
CA VAL A 51 -18.63 -2.90 30.07
C VAL A 51 -18.50 -4.07 29.10
N PRO A 52 -19.37 -5.10 29.18
CA PRO A 52 -19.34 -6.20 28.22
C PRO A 52 -19.67 -5.69 26.83
N CYS A 53 -18.88 -6.07 25.84
CA CYS A 53 -19.14 -5.80 24.43
C CYS A 53 -19.31 -7.13 23.70
N THR A 54 -20.44 -7.30 23.01
CA THR A 54 -20.73 -8.45 22.17
C THR A 54 -20.75 -8.01 20.71
N VAL A 55 -20.02 -8.74 19.87
CA VAL A 55 -19.97 -8.54 18.42
C VAL A 55 -20.29 -9.88 17.77
N VAL A 56 -21.36 -9.93 16.98
CA VAL A 56 -21.80 -11.15 16.28
C VAL A 56 -21.85 -10.88 14.79
N LEU A 57 -21.18 -11.71 13.99
CA LEU A 57 -21.32 -11.68 12.54
C LEU A 57 -22.76 -12.09 12.16
N ALA A 58 -23.54 -11.14 11.66
CA ALA A 58 -24.94 -11.34 11.30
C ALA A 58 -25.11 -11.66 9.80
N GLU A 59 -24.30 -11.04 8.95
CA GLU A 59 -24.30 -11.26 7.50
C GLU A 59 -22.88 -11.28 6.97
N ALA A 60 -22.59 -12.20 6.05
CA ALA A 60 -21.31 -12.26 5.37
C ALA A 60 -21.48 -12.66 3.90
N THR A 61 -20.95 -11.83 3.00
CA THR A 61 -20.92 -12.07 1.55
C THR A 61 -19.51 -11.78 1.02
N ALA A 62 -19.26 -12.09 -0.25
CA ALA A 62 -18.00 -11.76 -0.90
C ALA A 62 -17.69 -10.24 -0.98
N ARG A 63 -18.66 -9.36 -0.68
CA ARG A 63 -18.54 -7.90 -0.80
C ARG A 63 -18.88 -7.13 0.47
N ARG A 64 -19.43 -7.79 1.48
CA ARG A 64 -20.05 -7.13 2.64
C ARG A 64 -19.99 -8.01 3.88
N LEU A 65 -19.70 -7.40 5.02
CA LEU A 65 -19.90 -7.97 6.34
C LEU A 65 -20.88 -7.08 7.12
N ALA A 66 -21.74 -7.69 7.94
CA ALA A 66 -22.55 -6.96 8.91
C ALA A 66 -22.43 -7.62 10.28
N PHE A 67 -22.28 -6.79 11.31
CA PHE A 67 -22.11 -7.22 12.68
C PHE A 67 -23.20 -6.62 13.57
N ASP A 68 -23.85 -7.45 14.36
CA ASP A 68 -24.71 -7.00 15.44
C ASP A 68 -23.85 -6.74 16.67
N VAL A 69 -23.88 -5.49 17.15
CA VAL A 69 -23.04 -5.01 18.23
C VAL A 69 -23.91 -4.61 19.42
N ALA A 70 -23.52 -5.05 20.61
CA ALA A 70 -24.11 -4.63 21.88
C ALA A 70 -23.02 -4.26 22.88
N ILE A 71 -23.10 -3.05 23.44
CA ILE A 71 -22.21 -2.55 24.49
C ILE A 71 -23.04 -2.46 25.78
N GLY A 72 -23.03 -3.54 26.56
CA GLY A 72 -23.90 -3.74 27.70
C GLY A 72 -25.38 -3.53 27.35
N GLU A 73 -26.10 -2.88 28.25
CA GLU A 73 -27.47 -2.39 28.00
C GLU A 73 -27.48 -0.97 27.45
N TRP A 74 -26.30 -0.34 27.27
CA TRP A 74 -26.21 1.07 26.91
C TRP A 74 -26.40 1.32 25.42
N CYS A 75 -25.84 0.47 24.55
CA CYS A 75 -25.85 0.72 23.12
C CYS A 75 -26.03 -0.58 22.33
N ARG A 76 -26.88 -0.55 21.30
CA ARG A 76 -27.05 -1.62 20.32
C ARG A 76 -27.13 -1.04 18.91
N TYR A 77 -26.48 -1.67 17.95
CA TYR A 77 -26.51 -1.27 16.55
C TYR A 77 -26.06 -2.40 15.63
N ARG A 78 -26.29 -2.23 14.34
CA ARG A 78 -25.69 -3.05 13.30
C ARG A 78 -24.61 -2.26 12.57
N TRP A 79 -23.38 -2.75 12.63
CA TRP A 79 -22.24 -2.23 11.90
C TRP A 79 -22.17 -2.86 10.51
N VAL A 80 -21.90 -2.07 9.47
CA VAL A 80 -21.83 -2.58 8.10
C VAL A 80 -20.51 -2.18 7.47
N GLU A 81 -19.81 -3.18 6.92
CA GLU A 81 -18.55 -3.01 6.21
C GLU A 81 -18.65 -3.51 4.77
N THR A 82 -17.95 -2.85 3.87
CA THR A 82 -17.71 -3.35 2.50
C THR A 82 -16.31 -3.98 2.40
N LEU A 83 -16.19 -5.03 1.60
CA LEU A 83 -14.93 -5.70 1.34
C LEU A 83 -14.28 -5.16 0.07
N VAL A 84 -13.11 -4.55 0.22
CA VAL A 84 -12.32 -4.00 -0.88
C VAL A 84 -10.99 -4.74 -1.02
N PRO A 85 -10.37 -4.76 -2.21
CA PRO A 85 -8.98 -5.21 -2.32
C PRO A 85 -8.06 -4.33 -1.46
N GLY A 86 -7.15 -4.92 -0.71
CA GLY A 86 -6.13 -4.19 0.07
C GLY A 86 -4.96 -3.65 -0.78
N GLY A 87 -4.96 -3.93 -2.08
CA GLY A 87 -3.90 -3.51 -2.98
C GLY A 87 -2.55 -4.20 -2.71
N PRO A 88 -1.47 -3.71 -3.34
CA PRO A 88 -0.16 -4.38 -3.36
C PRO A 88 0.52 -4.44 -2.00
N LEU A 89 0.15 -3.54 -1.08
CA LEU A 89 0.72 -3.45 0.27
C LEU A 89 -0.23 -4.02 1.33
N LEU A 90 -1.42 -3.42 1.51
CA LEU A 90 -2.31 -3.82 2.60
C LEU A 90 -2.98 -5.17 2.34
N GLY A 91 -3.02 -5.61 1.07
CA GLY A 91 -3.47 -6.95 0.70
C GLY A 91 -2.47 -8.07 1.06
N GLN A 92 -1.26 -7.74 1.52
CA GLN A 92 -0.27 -8.76 1.88
C GLN A 92 -0.53 -9.39 3.25
N PRO A 93 -0.03 -10.61 3.52
CA PRO A 93 -0.11 -11.22 4.85
C PRO A 93 0.49 -10.33 5.96
N PRO A 94 0.01 -10.44 7.22
CA PRO A 94 0.49 -9.61 8.33
C PRO A 94 2.01 -9.60 8.51
N ALA A 95 2.69 -10.74 8.34
CA ALA A 95 4.15 -10.84 8.46
C ALA A 95 4.87 -10.06 7.34
N VAL A 96 4.37 -10.12 6.11
CA VAL A 96 4.91 -9.41 4.94
C VAL A 96 4.73 -7.89 5.13
N ARG A 97 3.54 -7.46 5.56
CA ARG A 97 3.27 -6.05 5.91
C ARG A 97 4.17 -5.56 7.04
N ARG A 98 4.38 -6.40 8.06
CA ARG A 98 5.27 -6.10 9.19
C ARG A 98 6.70 -5.84 8.71
N ALA A 99 7.24 -6.79 7.95
CA ALA A 99 8.58 -6.71 7.38
C ALA A 99 8.77 -5.44 6.53
N PHE A 100 7.77 -5.10 5.70
CA PHE A 100 7.83 -3.90 4.86
C PHE A 100 7.67 -2.60 5.67
N LEU A 101 6.57 -2.43 6.41
CA LEU A 101 6.20 -1.14 7.01
C LEU A 101 7.00 -0.78 8.26
N TRP A 102 7.24 -1.76 9.14
CA TRP A 102 7.88 -1.52 10.43
C TRP A 102 9.37 -1.85 10.42
N GLU A 103 9.74 -2.96 9.78
CA GLU A 103 11.14 -3.42 9.74
C GLU A 103 11.91 -2.82 8.55
N ARG A 104 11.22 -2.14 7.63
CA ARG A 104 11.78 -1.49 6.42
C ARG A 104 12.65 -2.45 5.60
N ARG A 105 12.24 -3.71 5.54
CA ARG A 105 12.92 -4.71 4.73
C ARG A 105 12.46 -4.62 3.28
N ALA A 106 13.38 -4.89 2.36
CA ALA A 106 13.00 -5.19 0.98
C ALA A 106 12.18 -6.48 0.96
N VAL A 107 10.97 -6.41 0.42
CA VAL A 107 10.02 -7.52 0.36
C VAL A 107 9.62 -7.68 -1.11
N PRO A 108 10.05 -8.76 -1.80
CA PRO A 108 9.78 -8.97 -3.22
C PRO A 108 8.29 -9.07 -3.59
N GLU A 109 7.45 -9.44 -2.62
CA GLU A 109 6.00 -9.57 -2.77
C GLU A 109 5.29 -8.20 -2.76
N VAL A 110 5.90 -7.17 -2.17
CA VAL A 110 5.36 -5.80 -2.13
C VAL A 110 5.89 -5.04 -3.34
N VAL A 111 5.11 -5.12 -4.41
CA VAL A 111 5.42 -4.53 -5.71
C VAL A 111 4.17 -3.86 -6.27
N ILE A 112 4.34 -2.67 -6.85
CA ILE A 112 3.26 -1.90 -7.48
C ILE A 112 3.40 -1.96 -8.99
N GLY A 113 2.35 -2.32 -9.71
CA GLY A 113 2.38 -2.37 -11.18
C GLY A 113 2.99 -3.68 -11.70
N ARG A 114 3.62 -3.62 -12.88
CA ARG A 114 4.07 -4.81 -13.63
C ARG A 114 5.27 -4.52 -14.54
N PRO A 115 6.04 -5.56 -14.93
CA PRO A 115 7.04 -5.42 -15.99
C PRO A 115 6.45 -4.88 -17.29
N ALA A 116 7.21 -4.06 -18.00
CA ALA A 116 6.86 -3.46 -19.28
C ALA A 116 8.06 -3.47 -20.24
N GLY A 117 8.19 -4.54 -21.03
CA GLY A 117 9.40 -4.78 -21.82
C GLY A 117 10.54 -5.33 -20.95
N GLU A 118 11.76 -5.37 -21.51
CA GLU A 118 12.91 -6.02 -20.87
C GLU A 118 13.44 -5.23 -19.66
N ARG A 119 13.49 -3.90 -19.75
CA ARG A 119 14.02 -3.00 -18.71
C ARG A 119 13.01 -1.98 -18.19
N GLY A 120 11.74 -2.20 -18.49
CA GLY A 120 10.68 -1.26 -18.15
C GLY A 120 9.72 -1.78 -17.09
N TRP A 121 9.04 -0.84 -16.45
CA TRP A 121 8.04 -1.08 -15.43
C TRP A 121 6.85 -0.13 -15.62
N GLU A 122 5.64 -0.67 -15.66
CA GLU A 122 4.40 0.09 -15.78
C GLU A 122 3.63 0.09 -14.47
N VAL A 123 3.19 1.28 -14.03
CA VAL A 123 2.24 1.46 -12.94
C VAL A 123 1.00 2.14 -13.49
N ARG A 124 -0.17 1.51 -13.34
CA ARG A 124 -1.47 2.10 -13.65
C ARG A 124 -2.12 2.65 -12.40
N ARG A 125 -3.03 3.60 -12.58
CA ARG A 125 -3.86 4.15 -11.49
C ARG A 125 -4.61 3.05 -10.72
N GLY A 126 -5.08 2.03 -11.43
CA GLY A 126 -5.75 0.87 -10.82
C GLY A 126 -4.84 -0.04 -9.99
N ASP A 127 -3.51 0.08 -10.11
CA ASP A 127 -2.56 -0.69 -9.31
C ASP A 127 -2.32 -0.02 -7.92
N VAL A 128 -2.64 1.27 -7.80
CA VAL A 128 -2.55 2.07 -6.56
C VAL A 128 -3.85 1.94 -5.77
N VAL A 129 -4.25 0.70 -5.46
CA VAL A 129 -5.44 0.46 -4.62
C VAL A 129 -5.07 0.73 -3.16
N GLU A 130 -5.70 1.74 -2.57
CA GLU A 130 -5.48 2.14 -1.18
C GLU A 130 -6.78 2.59 -0.52
N PRO A 131 -6.99 2.29 0.77
CA PRO A 131 -8.19 2.71 1.50
C PRO A 131 -8.20 4.22 1.80
N ILE A 132 -7.02 4.83 1.94
CA ILE A 132 -6.84 6.27 2.14
C ILE A 132 -5.98 6.79 0.99
N PRO A 133 -6.52 7.66 0.11
CA PRO A 133 -5.78 8.22 -1.01
C PRO A 133 -4.45 8.87 -0.59
N GLY A 134 -3.39 8.60 -1.34
CA GLY A 134 -2.03 9.09 -1.13
C GLY A 134 -1.18 8.29 -0.12
N THR A 135 -1.72 7.26 0.53
CA THR A 135 -0.98 6.47 1.53
C THR A 135 0.23 5.77 0.91
N LEU A 136 0.05 5.10 -0.23
CA LEU A 136 1.10 4.36 -0.89
C LEU A 136 2.18 5.30 -1.42
N ALA A 137 1.75 6.41 -2.03
CA ALA A 137 2.63 7.49 -2.45
C ALA A 137 3.47 8.03 -1.28
N ALA A 138 2.84 8.36 -0.14
CA ALA A 138 3.52 8.86 1.05
C ALA A 138 4.50 7.84 1.65
N LEU A 139 4.14 6.55 1.68
CA LEU A 139 5.01 5.48 2.18
C LEU A 139 6.28 5.31 1.33
N TYR A 140 6.15 5.52 0.02
CA TYR A 140 7.27 5.49 -0.91
C TYR A 140 8.06 6.81 -0.90
N GLY A 141 7.49 7.89 -0.36
CA GLY A 141 8.07 9.24 -0.41
C GLY A 141 7.80 9.96 -1.72
N ALA A 142 6.76 9.53 -2.47
CA ALA A 142 6.39 10.07 -3.77
C ALA A 142 5.93 11.53 -3.65
N PRO A 143 6.31 12.40 -4.60
CA PRO A 143 5.74 13.74 -4.67
C PRO A 143 4.23 13.64 -4.97
N ALA A 144 3.44 14.43 -4.25
CA ALA A 144 1.98 14.36 -4.28
C ALA A 144 1.36 14.76 -5.63
N ASP A 145 2.05 15.57 -6.44
CA ASP A 145 1.57 16.03 -7.74
C ASP A 145 1.78 15.01 -8.86
N ARG A 146 2.67 14.02 -8.68
CA ARG A 146 3.04 13.03 -9.71
C ARG A 146 3.30 11.64 -9.13
N PRO A 147 2.32 11.05 -8.42
CA PRO A 147 2.54 9.77 -7.75
C PRO A 147 2.86 8.64 -8.74
N LEU A 148 2.18 8.56 -9.88
CA LEU A 148 2.41 7.46 -10.85
C LEU A 148 3.81 7.51 -11.48
N GLU A 149 4.29 8.70 -11.88
CA GLU A 149 5.65 8.85 -12.43
C GLU A 149 6.71 8.34 -11.45
N ALA A 150 6.61 8.75 -10.19
CA ALA A 150 7.56 8.38 -9.16
C ALA A 150 7.49 6.89 -8.79
N LEU A 151 6.28 6.34 -8.65
CA LEU A 151 6.08 4.91 -8.38
C LEU A 151 6.65 4.03 -9.50
N ALA A 152 6.42 4.38 -10.77
CA ALA A 152 7.00 3.65 -11.89
C ALA A 152 8.53 3.73 -11.87
N ALA A 153 9.10 4.91 -11.61
CA ALA A 153 10.55 5.10 -11.52
C ALA A 153 11.18 4.26 -10.39
N TRP A 154 10.56 4.23 -9.21
CA TRP A 154 11.02 3.38 -8.11
C TRP A 154 11.02 1.90 -8.47
N GLU A 155 9.93 1.39 -9.03
CA GLU A 155 9.82 -0.02 -9.34
C GLU A 155 10.74 -0.44 -10.49
N ALA A 156 10.97 0.45 -11.47
CA ALA A 156 12.01 0.25 -12.48
C ALA A 156 13.41 0.18 -11.85
N ALA A 157 13.75 1.08 -10.92
CA ALA A 157 15.04 1.06 -10.21
C ALA A 157 15.20 -0.19 -9.34
N ARG A 158 14.16 -0.58 -8.59
CA ARG A 158 14.18 -1.82 -7.79
C ARG A 158 14.27 -3.05 -8.67
N ARG A 159 13.56 -3.09 -9.79
CA ARG A 159 13.67 -4.19 -10.77
C ARG A 159 15.09 -4.32 -11.28
N TRP A 160 15.71 -3.22 -11.68
CA TRP A 160 17.10 -3.17 -12.13
C TRP A 160 18.07 -3.70 -11.07
N LEU A 161 17.93 -3.27 -9.80
CA LEU A 161 18.72 -3.83 -8.70
C LEU A 161 18.53 -5.34 -8.55
N ARG A 162 17.29 -5.84 -8.65
CA ARG A 162 16.98 -7.27 -8.52
C ARG A 162 17.60 -8.10 -9.63
N ASP A 163 17.60 -7.58 -10.86
CA ASP A 163 18.26 -8.23 -11.99
C ASP A 163 19.79 -8.33 -11.78
N HIS A 164 20.36 -7.54 -10.86
CA HIS A 164 21.76 -7.57 -10.45
C HIS A 164 21.98 -8.21 -9.06
N GLY A 165 20.98 -8.90 -8.50
CA GLY A 165 21.12 -9.62 -7.23
C GLY A 165 20.95 -8.78 -5.96
N HIS A 166 20.42 -7.55 -6.07
CA HIS A 166 20.17 -6.66 -4.94
C HIS A 166 18.67 -6.32 -4.84
N ASP A 167 18.15 -6.03 -3.64
CA ASP A 167 16.85 -5.37 -3.49
C ASP A 167 16.91 -4.41 -2.33
N VAL A 168 16.09 -3.37 -2.39
CA VAL A 168 16.04 -2.31 -1.39
C VAL A 168 14.60 -1.95 -1.09
N HIS A 169 14.36 -1.49 0.14
CA HIS A 169 13.07 -0.93 0.47
C HIS A 169 12.89 0.39 -0.32
N PRO A 170 11.72 0.66 -0.94
CA PRO A 170 11.52 1.85 -1.77
C PRO A 170 11.87 3.18 -1.07
N ARG A 171 11.59 3.29 0.23
CA ARG A 171 11.94 4.47 1.04
C ARG A 171 13.45 4.72 1.16
N ASP A 172 14.27 3.69 0.94
CA ASP A 172 15.72 3.82 0.90
C ASP A 172 16.21 4.22 -0.50
N LEU A 173 15.33 4.45 -1.47
CA LEU A 173 15.69 5.05 -2.75
C LEU A 173 15.19 6.48 -2.77
N ARG A 174 16.10 7.45 -2.73
CA ARG A 174 15.75 8.85 -2.95
C ARG A 174 15.88 9.14 -4.44
N LEU A 175 14.77 9.48 -5.09
CA LEU A 175 14.77 9.88 -6.49
C LEU A 175 14.74 11.40 -6.62
N ALA A 176 15.46 11.93 -7.60
CA ALA A 176 15.34 13.31 -8.03
C ALA A 176 14.94 13.35 -9.51
N ARG A 177 14.02 14.26 -9.82
CA ARG A 177 13.64 14.54 -11.20
C ARG A 177 14.59 15.59 -11.77
N LEU A 178 15.29 15.26 -12.85
CA LEU A 178 16.21 16.19 -13.51
C LEU A 178 15.48 17.10 -14.50
N ARG A 179 14.52 16.54 -15.24
CA ARG A 179 13.63 17.24 -16.18
C ARG A 179 12.36 16.41 -16.41
N PRO A 180 11.36 16.92 -17.16
CA PRO A 180 10.17 16.14 -17.47
C PRO A 180 10.50 14.76 -18.07
N GLY A 181 9.93 13.71 -17.47
CA GLY A 181 10.15 12.32 -17.88
C GLY A 181 11.54 11.73 -17.59
N MET A 182 12.40 12.40 -16.81
CA MET A 182 13.75 11.90 -16.50
C MET A 182 14.06 11.98 -15.01
N TRP A 183 14.34 10.83 -14.42
CA TRP A 183 14.60 10.65 -13.00
C TRP A 183 15.95 9.97 -12.78
N VAL A 184 16.54 10.21 -11.64
CA VAL A 184 17.78 9.54 -11.18
C VAL A 184 17.66 9.19 -9.71
N VAL A 185 18.38 8.15 -9.28
CA VAL A 185 18.53 7.84 -7.86
C VAL A 185 19.68 8.66 -7.30
N VAL A 186 19.40 9.52 -6.33
CA VAL A 186 20.41 10.38 -5.69
C VAL A 186 20.94 9.82 -4.38
N GLU A 187 20.19 8.95 -3.70
CA GLU A 187 20.64 8.30 -2.47
C GLU A 187 20.09 6.87 -2.38
N ALA A 188 20.91 5.95 -1.87
CA ALA A 188 20.55 4.57 -1.56
C ALA A 188 21.33 4.05 -0.32
N PRO A 189 21.01 4.50 0.91
CA PRO A 189 21.85 4.27 2.09
C PRO A 189 22.02 2.81 2.51
N THR A 190 21.19 1.89 1.99
CA THR A 190 21.30 0.46 2.26
C THR A 190 22.21 -0.29 1.28
N LEU A 191 22.70 0.38 0.23
CA LEU A 191 23.71 -0.17 -0.68
C LEU A 191 25.10 0.31 -0.26
N ASP A 192 26.12 -0.54 -0.47
CA ASP A 192 27.49 -0.07 -0.37
C ASP A 192 27.83 0.88 -1.54
N ALA A 193 28.87 1.70 -1.34
CA ALA A 193 29.26 2.72 -2.31
C ALA A 193 29.63 2.13 -3.69
N PRO A 194 30.42 1.03 -3.79
CA PRO A 194 30.69 0.39 -5.08
C PRO A 194 29.43 -0.05 -5.83
N THR A 195 28.47 -0.65 -5.13
CA THR A 195 27.19 -1.11 -5.69
C THR A 195 26.37 0.07 -6.18
N TYR A 196 26.23 1.12 -5.37
CA TYR A 196 25.53 2.35 -5.77
C TYR A 196 26.17 2.99 -7.00
N VAL A 197 27.50 3.15 -7.01
CA VAL A 197 28.23 3.78 -8.11
C VAL A 197 28.04 3.00 -9.41
N THR A 198 28.07 1.68 -9.33
CA THR A 198 27.98 0.79 -10.50
C THR A 198 26.55 0.73 -11.03
N LEU A 199 25.56 0.57 -10.14
CA LEU A 199 24.19 0.21 -10.55
C LEU A 199 23.22 1.37 -10.59
N LEU A 200 23.45 2.48 -9.87
CA LEU A 200 22.45 3.54 -9.70
C LEU A 200 22.97 4.95 -9.91
N HIS A 201 24.28 5.16 -10.02
CA HIS A 201 24.84 6.51 -10.11
C HIS A 201 24.24 7.29 -11.29
N PRO A 202 23.87 8.57 -11.12
CA PRO A 202 23.22 9.37 -12.17
C PRO A 202 23.97 9.49 -13.49
N THR A 203 25.30 9.32 -13.49
CA THR A 203 26.12 9.32 -14.72
C THR A 203 26.12 7.98 -15.45
N ARG A 204 25.64 6.91 -14.80
CA ARG A 204 25.58 5.54 -15.31
C ARG A 204 24.17 5.14 -15.65
N VAL A 205 23.20 5.53 -14.82
CA VAL A 205 21.82 5.07 -14.92
C VAL A 205 20.86 6.24 -14.80
N THR A 206 19.92 6.30 -15.74
CA THR A 206 18.77 7.21 -15.71
C THR A 206 17.48 6.43 -15.88
N LEU A 207 16.39 6.97 -15.33
CA LEU A 207 15.05 6.39 -15.43
C LEU A 207 14.23 7.28 -16.35
N ARG A 208 13.90 6.78 -17.54
CA ARG A 208 13.08 7.47 -18.54
C ARG A 208 11.62 7.11 -18.29
N VAL A 209 10.80 8.09 -17.93
CA VAL A 209 9.41 7.92 -17.54
C VAL A 209 8.50 8.60 -18.55
N THR A 210 7.54 7.86 -19.09
CA THR A 210 6.41 8.40 -19.86
C THR A 210 5.14 8.21 -19.03
N ALA A 211 4.30 9.24 -18.91
CA ALA A 211 3.11 9.17 -18.09
C ALA A 211 1.94 9.98 -18.68
N ASP A 212 0.75 9.48 -18.40
CA ASP A 212 -0.53 10.14 -18.59
C ASP A 212 -1.34 10.07 -17.27
N GLU A 213 -2.61 10.49 -17.27
CA GLU A 213 -3.46 10.47 -16.06
C GLU A 213 -3.78 9.06 -15.53
N ALA A 214 -3.67 8.04 -16.38
CA ALA A 214 -4.08 6.68 -16.10
C ALA A 214 -2.90 5.72 -15.84
N ARG A 215 -1.71 6.03 -16.35
CA ARG A 215 -0.52 5.16 -16.27
C ARG A 215 0.79 5.92 -16.36
N ALA A 216 1.83 5.31 -15.83
CA ALA A 216 3.23 5.69 -16.05
C ALA A 216 4.07 4.45 -16.37
N THR A 217 4.98 4.57 -17.32
CA THR A 217 5.97 3.55 -17.66
C THR A 217 7.36 4.14 -17.49
N ALA A 218 8.19 3.47 -16.71
CA ALA A 218 9.58 3.83 -16.50
C ALA A 218 10.50 2.78 -17.09
N THR A 219 11.53 3.19 -17.84
CA THR A 219 12.57 2.31 -18.37
C THR A 219 13.93 2.74 -17.86
N VAL A 220 14.75 1.78 -17.48
CA VAL A 220 16.14 2.03 -17.09
C VAL A 220 17.01 2.17 -18.33
N ALA A 221 17.70 3.30 -18.46
CA ALA A 221 18.69 3.55 -19.52
C ALA A 221 20.08 3.62 -18.90
N SER A 222 21.00 2.78 -19.38
CA SER A 222 22.39 2.76 -18.91
C SER A 222 23.31 3.50 -19.89
N ALA A 223 24.42 4.02 -19.40
CA ALA A 223 25.45 4.67 -20.24
C ALA A 223 26.06 3.72 -21.29
N GLU A 224 25.99 2.40 -21.06
CA GLU A 224 26.46 1.41 -22.03
C GLU A 224 25.51 1.31 -23.25
N ASP A 225 24.21 1.54 -23.04
CA ASP A 225 23.21 1.51 -24.11
C ASP A 225 23.39 2.67 -25.09
N ASP A 226 23.74 3.87 -24.61
CA ASP A 226 23.91 5.06 -25.44
C ASP A 226 25.19 4.98 -26.30
N GLY A 227 26.18 4.17 -25.90
CA GLY A 227 27.41 3.94 -26.68
C GLY A 227 27.24 3.02 -27.89
N ALA A 228 26.20 2.18 -27.90
CA ALA A 228 25.95 1.21 -28.98
C ALA A 228 25.21 1.80 -30.19
N VAL A 229 24.62 2.99 -30.06
CA VAL A 229 23.81 3.63 -31.13
C VAL A 229 24.64 4.64 -31.96
N GLY A 230 25.85 4.96 -31.52
CA GLY A 230 26.72 5.98 -32.15
C GLY A 230 27.91 5.44 -32.94
N GLY A 231 27.96 4.14 -33.27
CA GLY A 231 29.05 3.48 -34.00
C GLY A 231 28.66 3.00 -35.39
#